data_AF-A0A2V9NC71-F1
#
_entry.id   AF-A0A2V9NC71-F1
#
_cell.length_a   1.000
_cell.length_b   1.000
_cell.length_c   1.000
_cell.angle_alpha   90.00
_cell.angle_beta   90.00
_cell.angle_gamma   90.00
#
_symmetry.space_group_name_H-M   'P 1'
#
loop_
_entity.id
_entity.type
_entity.pdbx_description
1 polymer ?
#
loop_
_entity_poly.entity_id
_entity_poly.type
_entity_poly.pdbx_seq_one_letter_code
_entity_poly.pdbx_strand_id
1 'polypeptide(L)'
;SGKLELNPKRKRDLFAKMVVRENRHYFDIFQADGRWRSYSVDYTIGSKFQQAYATKLANGEIHVFPIQYNVLYKRWVNFWKVIDGPGSERADPRTWEKLDASTSYQAICAVCHTSQLRNGNRAGFETNHLEFKEPGINCEMCHGPSGGHVVEMTEHDYHPKDPLNPPVNFHRIDNRKFVAICAQCHMQSAIRNPGTNGELNYASAGEFYGDRLQQPFGEFSRKGFYKDGRFRQTTFMVEALERSQCFRKGGVNCGTCHDPHSHDSASNPTSTRFHNQPDLMCTGCHDQFRDAAAISRHSHHQAESEASRCASCHMPRIMDALLFRARYHQIDDIPNAEMTKRFGQEESPNACLLCHADKTAEWVELQLSTWKPQQAATQ
;
A
#
# COMPACT_ATOMS: atom_id res chain seq x y z
N SER A 1 -0.72 -26.32 3.64
CA SER A 1 -1.60 -27.27 2.93
C SER A 1 -2.83 -26.54 2.39
N GLY A 2 -2.73 -25.94 1.20
CA GLY A 2 -3.90 -25.38 0.52
C GLY A 2 -4.62 -26.49 -0.25
N LYS A 3 -5.93 -26.67 -0.04
CA LYS A 3 -6.74 -27.53 -0.91
C LYS A 3 -6.89 -26.82 -2.25
N LEU A 4 -6.47 -27.47 -3.33
CA LEU A 4 -6.69 -27.00 -4.69
C LEU A 4 -8.17 -27.18 -5.04
N GLU A 5 -8.94 -26.09 -5.10
CA GLU A 5 -10.33 -26.14 -5.56
C GLU A 5 -10.39 -26.19 -7.09
N LEU A 6 -10.85 -27.33 -7.61
CA LEU A 6 -11.00 -27.57 -9.04
C LEU A 6 -12.48 -27.48 -9.44
N ASN A 7 -12.88 -26.39 -10.12
CA ASN A 7 -14.09 -26.34 -10.96
C ASN A 7 -13.90 -27.28 -12.17
N PRO A 8 -14.66 -28.39 -12.28
CA PRO A 8 -14.49 -29.41 -13.31
C PRO A 8 -14.97 -29.00 -14.71
N LYS A 9 -15.73 -27.89 -14.84
CA LYS A 9 -16.36 -27.48 -16.12
C LYS A 9 -15.45 -26.68 -17.05
N ARG A 10 -14.17 -26.50 -16.72
CA ARG A 10 -13.20 -25.77 -17.55
C ARG A 10 -12.05 -26.67 -17.95
N LYS A 11 -11.71 -26.67 -19.25
CA LYS A 11 -10.44 -27.21 -19.73
C LYS A 11 -9.31 -26.46 -19.01
N ARG A 12 -8.45 -27.20 -18.31
CA ARG A 12 -7.34 -26.67 -17.51
C ARG A 12 -6.06 -27.24 -18.06
N ASP A 13 -5.22 -26.38 -18.61
CA ASP A 13 -3.89 -26.75 -19.04
C ASP A 13 -2.90 -26.32 -17.95
N LEU A 14 -2.06 -27.26 -17.51
CA LEU A 14 -1.01 -26.97 -16.53
C LEU A 14 0.06 -26.10 -17.22
N PHE A 15 0.23 -24.86 -16.75
CA PHE A 15 1.18 -23.92 -17.34
C PHE A 15 2.35 -23.56 -16.40
N ALA A 16 2.25 -23.85 -15.10
CA ALA A 16 3.31 -23.62 -14.14
C ALA A 16 3.23 -24.61 -12.97
N LYS A 17 4.37 -25.00 -12.42
CA LYS A 17 4.47 -25.82 -11.20
C LYS A 17 5.71 -25.45 -10.40
N MET A 18 5.58 -25.44 -9.08
CA MET A 18 6.72 -25.33 -8.18
C MET A 18 7.29 -26.73 -7.93
N VAL A 19 8.61 -26.88 -8.07
CA VAL A 19 9.30 -28.16 -7.89
C VAL A 19 10.52 -27.97 -7.02
N VAL A 20 10.83 -28.99 -6.21
CA VAL A 20 12.06 -29.06 -5.43
C VAL A 20 12.98 -30.08 -6.09
N ARG A 21 14.20 -29.66 -6.45
CA ARG A 21 15.25 -30.53 -7.00
C ARG A 21 16.52 -30.28 -6.21
N GLU A 22 17.14 -31.34 -5.69
CA GLU A 22 18.40 -31.24 -4.94
C GLU A 22 18.36 -30.15 -3.85
N ASN A 23 17.25 -30.11 -3.09
CA ASN A 23 17.00 -29.13 -2.03
C ASN A 23 16.91 -27.65 -2.49
N ARG A 24 16.76 -27.39 -3.79
CA ARG A 24 16.53 -26.07 -4.37
C ARG A 24 15.11 -25.96 -4.93
N HIS A 25 14.52 -24.78 -4.78
CA HIS A 25 13.16 -24.47 -5.26
C HIS A 25 13.22 -23.90 -6.68
N TYR A 26 12.31 -24.36 -7.53
CA TYR A 26 12.18 -23.90 -8.91
C TYR A 26 10.72 -23.65 -9.27
N PHE A 27 10.51 -22.75 -10.22
CA PHE A 27 9.31 -22.71 -11.03
C PHE A 27 9.59 -23.32 -12.40
N ASP A 28 8.91 -24.41 -12.73
CA ASP A 28 8.79 -24.85 -14.11
C ASP A 28 7.60 -24.12 -14.73
N ILE A 29 7.82 -23.42 -15.85
CA ILE A 29 6.78 -22.67 -16.58
C ILE A 29 6.73 -23.19 -18.01
N PHE A 30 5.53 -23.48 -18.49
CA PHE A 30 5.26 -23.86 -19.87
C PHE A 30 5.17 -22.59 -20.73
N GLN A 31 5.96 -22.52 -21.78
CA GLN A 31 6.13 -21.30 -22.55
C GLN A 31 5.38 -21.32 -23.88
N ALA A 32 5.32 -20.17 -24.54
CA ALA A 32 4.68 -19.99 -25.83
C ALA A 32 5.31 -20.88 -26.93
N ASP A 33 6.58 -21.26 -26.78
CA ASP A 33 7.28 -22.20 -27.66
C ASP A 33 6.90 -23.69 -27.48
N GLY A 34 6.00 -23.98 -26.53
CA GLY A 34 5.52 -25.32 -26.23
C GLY A 34 6.45 -26.15 -25.35
N ARG A 35 7.46 -25.55 -24.73
CA ARG A 35 8.43 -26.23 -23.86
C ARG A 35 8.32 -25.79 -22.41
N TRP A 36 8.70 -26.69 -21.51
CA TRP A 36 8.89 -26.37 -20.10
C TRP A 36 10.27 -25.74 -19.90
N ARG A 37 10.32 -24.59 -19.23
CA ARG A 37 11.58 -23.99 -18.75
C ARG A 37 11.56 -23.89 -17.24
N SER A 38 12.71 -24.16 -16.63
CA SER A 38 12.89 -24.14 -15.18
C SER A 38 13.66 -22.90 -14.77
N TYR A 39 13.14 -22.17 -13.78
CA TYR A 39 13.75 -20.98 -13.20
C TYR A 39 13.96 -21.22 -11.70
N SER A 40 15.13 -20.88 -11.17
CA SER A 40 15.37 -20.92 -9.74
C SER A 40 14.49 -19.90 -9.01
N VAL A 41 14.05 -20.26 -7.81
CA VAL A 41 13.45 -19.32 -6.87
C VAL A 41 14.56 -18.82 -5.96
N ASP A 42 15.09 -17.65 -6.29
CA ASP A 42 16.21 -17.03 -5.57
C ASP A 42 15.74 -16.07 -4.47
N TYR A 43 14.51 -15.54 -4.60
CA TYR A 43 13.89 -14.68 -3.59
C TYR A 43 12.44 -15.08 -3.31
N THR A 44 12.04 -14.90 -2.05
CA THR A 44 10.64 -14.84 -1.63
C THR A 44 10.37 -13.42 -1.14
N ILE A 45 9.37 -12.77 -1.72
CA ILE A 45 9.05 -11.36 -1.50
C ILE A 45 7.65 -11.27 -0.91
N GLY A 46 7.47 -10.43 0.11
CA GLY A 46 6.18 -10.21 0.74
C GLY A 46 6.13 -10.69 2.18
N SER A 47 5.03 -10.38 2.85
CA SER A 47 4.86 -10.59 4.29
C SER A 47 3.42 -11.03 4.59
N LYS A 48 2.53 -10.07 4.85
CA LYS A 48 1.23 -10.34 5.51
C LYS A 48 0.16 -10.92 4.59
N PHE A 49 0.04 -10.42 3.36
CA PHE A 49 -1.10 -10.72 2.49
C PHE A 49 -0.75 -11.57 1.27
N GLN A 50 0.51 -11.57 0.86
CA GLN A 50 0.96 -12.17 -0.39
C GLN A 50 2.43 -12.56 -0.30
N GLN A 51 2.75 -13.64 -1.01
CA GLN A 51 4.11 -14.09 -1.28
C GLN A 51 4.32 -14.11 -2.79
N ALA A 52 5.21 -13.25 -3.26
CA ALA A 52 5.76 -13.30 -4.60
C ALA A 52 7.11 -14.02 -4.56
N TYR A 53 7.56 -14.47 -5.72
CA TYR A 53 8.82 -15.17 -5.87
C TYR A 53 9.58 -14.53 -7.02
N ALA A 54 10.91 -14.58 -6.98
CA ALA A 54 11.72 -14.06 -8.08
C ALA A 54 12.91 -14.95 -8.40
N THR A 55 13.35 -14.88 -9.65
CA THR A 55 14.58 -15.49 -10.15
C THR A 55 15.63 -14.42 -10.36
N LYS A 56 16.89 -14.74 -10.10
CA LYS A 56 18.04 -13.90 -10.41
C LYS A 56 18.77 -14.46 -11.62
N LEU A 57 18.94 -13.63 -12.64
CA LEU A 57 19.68 -13.97 -13.84
C LEU A 57 21.18 -13.75 -13.64
N ALA A 58 21.99 -14.36 -14.52
CA ALA A 58 23.45 -14.25 -14.47
C ALA A 58 23.96 -12.82 -14.68
N ASN A 59 23.20 -11.98 -15.38
CA ASN A 59 23.51 -10.55 -15.58
C ASN A 59 23.15 -9.67 -14.36
N GLY A 60 22.63 -10.25 -13.27
CA GLY A 60 22.28 -9.55 -12.04
C GLY A 60 20.82 -9.08 -11.95
N GLU A 61 20.05 -9.20 -13.03
CA GLU A 61 18.63 -8.82 -13.02
C GLU A 61 17.78 -9.78 -12.19
N ILE A 62 16.80 -9.22 -11.49
CA ILE A 62 15.86 -9.95 -10.66
C ILE A 62 14.46 -9.80 -11.25
N HIS A 63 13.80 -10.92 -11.59
CA HIS A 63 12.48 -10.92 -12.21
C HIS A 63 11.43 -11.61 -11.34
N VAL A 64 10.31 -10.93 -11.07
CA VAL A 64 9.22 -11.41 -10.21
C VAL A 64 8.22 -12.25 -10.99
N PHE A 65 8.08 -13.53 -10.61
CA PHE A 65 7.16 -14.43 -11.28
C PHE A 65 5.72 -13.89 -11.29
N PRO A 66 4.96 -14.16 -12.38
CA PRO A 66 3.60 -13.66 -12.54
C PRO A 66 2.61 -14.40 -11.62
N ILE A 67 3.01 -15.57 -11.09
CA ILE A 67 2.20 -16.40 -10.21
C ILE A 67 2.65 -16.20 -8.77
N GLN A 68 1.72 -15.71 -7.94
CA GLN A 68 1.98 -15.34 -6.55
C GLN A 68 0.99 -16.03 -5.63
N TYR A 69 1.41 -16.33 -4.40
CA TYR A 69 0.55 -16.97 -3.42
C TYR A 69 -0.14 -15.90 -2.56
N ASN A 70 -1.46 -15.84 -2.62
CA ASN A 70 -2.22 -14.98 -1.74
C ASN A 70 -2.48 -15.70 -0.40
N VAL A 71 -1.96 -15.14 0.68
CA VAL A 71 -2.02 -15.73 2.02
C VAL A 71 -3.44 -15.65 2.60
N LEU A 72 -4.14 -14.53 2.36
CA LEU A 72 -5.50 -14.29 2.87
C LEU A 72 -6.51 -15.31 2.32
N TYR A 73 -6.47 -15.53 1.00
CA TYR A 73 -7.38 -16.44 0.30
C TYR A 73 -6.80 -17.85 0.10
N LYS A 74 -5.58 -18.10 0.62
CA LYS A 74 -4.86 -19.38 0.54
C LYS A 74 -4.82 -19.99 -0.86
N ARG A 75 -4.56 -19.16 -1.88
CA ARG A 75 -4.59 -19.58 -3.29
C ARG A 75 -3.53 -18.90 -4.12
N TRP A 76 -3.11 -19.58 -5.18
CA TRP A 76 -2.27 -19.01 -6.22
C TRP A 76 -3.08 -18.07 -7.12
N VAL A 77 -2.48 -16.95 -7.48
CA VAL A 77 -3.07 -15.95 -8.37
C VAL A 77 -2.09 -15.56 -9.47
N ASN A 78 -2.65 -15.31 -10.65
CA ASN A 78 -1.94 -14.63 -11.72
C ASN A 78 -2.01 -13.13 -11.44
N PHE A 79 -0.91 -12.58 -10.92
CA PHE A 79 -0.80 -11.21 -10.48
C PHE A 79 -1.06 -10.22 -11.61
N TRP A 80 -0.45 -10.41 -12.78
CA TRP A 80 -0.61 -9.51 -13.93
C TRP A 80 -2.05 -9.47 -14.45
N LYS A 81 -2.75 -10.60 -14.42
CA LYS A 81 -4.18 -10.64 -14.75
C LYS A 81 -5.04 -9.79 -13.80
N VAL A 82 -4.64 -9.69 -12.52
CA VAL A 82 -5.36 -8.88 -11.53
C VAL A 82 -5.13 -7.40 -11.78
N ILE A 83 -3.89 -6.97 -12.04
CA ILE A 83 -3.56 -5.55 -12.12
C ILE A 83 -3.76 -4.93 -13.51
N ASP A 84 -3.54 -5.69 -14.58
CA ASP A 84 -3.68 -5.16 -15.96
C ASP A 84 -5.12 -5.32 -16.48
N GLY A 85 -5.78 -6.39 -16.02
CA GLY A 85 -7.11 -6.81 -16.45
C GLY A 85 -7.08 -7.92 -17.53
N PRO A 86 -8.27 -8.43 -17.91
CA PRO A 86 -8.38 -9.46 -18.94
C PRO A 86 -7.90 -8.97 -20.31
N GLY A 87 -7.10 -9.78 -21.01
CA GLY A 87 -6.64 -9.49 -22.37
C GLY A 87 -5.28 -8.80 -22.46
N SER A 88 -4.67 -8.39 -21.34
CA SER A 88 -3.27 -7.96 -21.31
C SER A 88 -2.36 -9.11 -21.75
N GLU A 89 -1.41 -8.82 -22.63
CA GLU A 89 -0.40 -9.80 -23.04
C GLU A 89 0.41 -10.29 -21.84
N ARG A 90 0.79 -9.37 -20.94
CA ARG A 90 1.51 -9.67 -19.70
C ARG A 90 0.72 -10.56 -18.74
N ALA A 91 -0.60 -10.63 -18.89
CA ALA A 91 -1.45 -11.53 -18.13
C ALA A 91 -1.39 -12.98 -18.62
N ASP A 92 -0.72 -13.31 -19.73
CA ASP A 92 -0.41 -14.68 -20.13
C ASP A 92 0.91 -15.15 -19.51
N PRO A 93 0.89 -16.07 -18.53
CA PRO A 93 2.12 -16.53 -17.89
C PRO A 93 3.07 -17.29 -18.84
N ARG A 94 2.57 -17.70 -20.02
CA ARG A 94 3.36 -18.42 -21.04
C ARG A 94 4.31 -17.51 -21.81
N THR A 95 4.21 -16.20 -21.66
CA THR A 95 5.13 -15.22 -22.26
C THR A 95 6.17 -14.71 -21.25
N TRP A 96 6.29 -15.37 -20.10
CA TRP A 96 7.18 -14.96 -19.01
C TRP A 96 8.65 -14.83 -19.44
N GLU A 97 9.10 -15.63 -20.41
CA GLU A 97 10.45 -15.60 -20.97
C GLU A 97 10.86 -14.28 -21.61
N LYS A 98 9.92 -13.38 -21.88
CA LYS A 98 10.23 -12.05 -22.41
C LYS A 98 11.09 -11.24 -21.44
N LEU A 99 10.95 -11.46 -20.12
CA LEU A 99 11.76 -10.87 -19.06
C LEU A 99 12.04 -9.37 -19.28
N ASP A 100 11.01 -8.61 -19.62
CA ASP A 100 11.15 -7.17 -19.87
C ASP A 100 11.18 -6.35 -18.56
N ALA A 101 11.40 -5.03 -18.68
CA ALA A 101 11.44 -4.10 -17.56
C ALA A 101 10.21 -4.17 -16.65
N SER A 102 9.06 -4.57 -17.19
CA SER A 102 7.80 -4.66 -16.44
C SER A 102 7.78 -5.82 -15.43
N THR A 103 8.69 -6.79 -15.60
CA THR A 103 8.89 -7.93 -14.70
C THR A 103 10.09 -7.76 -13.76
N SER A 104 10.88 -6.69 -13.95
CA SER A 104 12.06 -6.39 -13.14
C SER A 104 11.67 -5.93 -11.74
N TYR A 105 12.11 -6.69 -10.73
CA TYR A 105 11.95 -6.32 -9.33
C TYR A 105 12.69 -5.02 -9.01
N GLN A 106 13.92 -4.88 -9.52
CA GLN A 106 14.77 -3.72 -9.26
C GLN A 106 14.15 -2.42 -9.78
N ALA A 107 13.57 -2.44 -10.99
CA ALA A 107 12.95 -1.26 -11.58
C ALA A 107 11.64 -0.87 -10.92
N ILE A 108 10.77 -1.85 -10.62
CA ILE A 108 9.36 -1.59 -10.32
C ILE A 108 9.05 -1.68 -8.82
N CYS A 109 9.75 -2.53 -8.08
CA CYS A 109 9.39 -2.88 -6.71
C CYS A 109 10.44 -2.48 -5.68
N ALA A 110 11.72 -2.57 -6.03
CA ALA A 110 12.80 -2.45 -5.06
C ALA A 110 12.86 -1.07 -4.39
N VAL A 111 12.44 0.00 -5.09
CA VAL A 111 12.40 1.36 -4.53
C VAL A 111 11.56 1.45 -3.25
N CYS A 112 10.48 0.66 -3.15
CA CYS A 112 9.58 0.62 -1.99
C CYS A 112 9.71 -0.64 -1.13
N HIS A 113 10.48 -1.64 -1.57
CA HIS A 113 10.54 -2.97 -0.92
C HIS A 113 11.96 -3.42 -0.56
N THR A 114 12.95 -2.55 -0.71
CA THR A 114 14.34 -2.80 -0.33
C THR A 114 14.97 -1.57 0.30
N SER A 115 16.11 -1.78 0.95
CA SER A 115 16.88 -0.75 1.63
C SER A 115 18.14 -0.40 0.85
N GLN A 116 18.41 0.91 0.76
CA GLN A 116 19.59 1.47 0.08
C GLN A 116 19.70 1.03 -1.39
N LEU A 117 18.61 1.15 -2.16
CA LEU A 117 18.63 0.94 -3.61
C LEU A 117 19.44 2.05 -4.28
N ARG A 118 20.35 1.67 -5.17
CA ARG A 118 21.15 2.59 -5.99
C ARG A 118 21.33 2.08 -7.42
N ASN A 119 21.53 3.01 -8.34
CA ASN A 119 22.07 2.75 -9.67
C ASN A 119 23.61 2.88 -9.63
N GLY A 120 24.31 1.77 -9.79
CA GLY A 120 25.77 1.72 -9.79
C GLY A 120 26.44 2.57 -10.89
N ASN A 121 25.75 2.82 -12.01
CA ASN A 121 26.27 3.65 -13.11
C ASN A 121 26.14 5.15 -12.86
N ARG A 122 25.34 5.57 -11.85
CA ARG A 122 25.03 6.98 -11.55
C ARG A 122 24.41 7.78 -12.70
N ALA A 123 24.14 7.13 -13.84
CA ALA A 123 23.51 7.66 -15.03
C ALA A 123 22.75 6.51 -15.73
N GLY A 124 21.80 6.84 -16.60
CA GLY A 124 20.96 5.83 -17.26
C GLY A 124 19.97 5.16 -16.31
N PHE A 125 19.19 4.22 -16.85
CA PHE A 125 18.25 3.39 -16.08
C PHE A 125 18.34 1.94 -16.58
N GLU A 126 19.56 1.39 -16.60
CA GLU A 126 19.77 -0.02 -16.90
C GLU A 126 19.50 -0.87 -15.66
N THR A 127 18.54 -1.80 -15.77
CA THR A 127 18.03 -2.60 -14.64
C THR A 127 19.08 -3.50 -14.00
N ASN A 128 20.04 -3.98 -14.79
CA ASN A 128 21.15 -4.80 -14.32
C ASN A 128 22.20 -4.03 -13.50
N HIS A 129 22.15 -2.70 -13.48
CA HIS A 129 23.03 -1.84 -12.65
C HIS A 129 22.36 -1.38 -11.36
N LEU A 130 21.09 -1.74 -11.14
CA LEU A 130 20.37 -1.44 -9.92
C LEU A 130 20.71 -2.47 -8.85
N GLU A 131 21.14 -2.01 -7.68
CA GLU A 131 21.48 -2.87 -6.55
C GLU A 131 20.97 -2.30 -5.24
N PHE A 132 20.53 -3.17 -4.34
CA PHE A 132 20.10 -2.80 -2.99
C PHE A 132 21.00 -3.49 -1.97
N LYS A 133 21.18 -2.85 -0.82
CA LYS A 133 22.06 -3.36 0.23
C LYS A 133 21.38 -4.43 1.07
N GLU A 134 20.11 -4.20 1.43
CA GLU A 134 19.36 -5.09 2.32
C GLU A 134 17.95 -5.37 1.78
N PRO A 135 17.43 -6.59 1.94
CA PRO A 135 16.05 -6.90 1.62
C PRO A 135 15.10 -6.28 2.64
N GLY A 136 13.89 -5.91 2.19
CA GLY A 136 12.89 -5.29 3.06
C GLY A 136 13.23 -3.84 3.41
N ILE A 137 12.46 -3.28 4.34
CA ILE A 137 12.61 -1.91 4.82
C ILE A 137 13.28 -1.93 6.19
N ASN A 138 14.55 -1.58 6.23
CA ASN A 138 15.36 -1.49 7.44
C ASN A 138 15.17 -0.16 8.19
N CYS A 139 15.78 -0.06 9.37
CA CYS A 139 15.70 1.11 10.26
C CYS A 139 16.09 2.42 9.54
N GLU A 140 17.13 2.36 8.71
CA GLU A 140 17.70 3.54 8.06
C GLU A 140 16.83 4.09 6.92
N MET A 141 15.84 3.34 6.43
CA MET A 141 14.86 3.86 5.47
C MET A 141 13.90 4.88 6.09
N CYS A 142 13.74 4.88 7.41
CA CYS A 142 12.92 5.85 8.13
C CYS A 142 13.75 6.78 9.03
N HIS A 143 14.87 6.28 9.55
CA HIS A 143 15.74 7.06 10.43
C HIS A 143 16.93 7.68 9.70
N GLY A 144 17.22 7.29 8.46
CA GLY A 144 18.38 7.74 7.71
C GLY A 144 19.69 7.03 8.11
N PRO A 145 20.79 7.33 7.40
CA PRO A 145 22.10 6.73 7.63
C PRO A 145 22.59 6.87 9.07
N SER A 146 22.75 5.77 9.78
CA SER A 146 23.02 5.77 11.22
C SER A 146 24.45 5.34 11.59
N GLY A 147 25.35 5.20 10.60
CA GLY A 147 26.75 4.84 10.84
C GLY A 147 27.50 5.83 11.75
N GLY A 148 27.30 7.14 11.52
CA GLY A 148 27.90 8.19 12.39
C GLY A 148 27.38 8.10 13.83
N HIS A 149 26.09 7.84 14.00
CA HIS A 149 25.49 7.63 15.31
C HIS A 149 26.10 6.44 16.07
N VAL A 150 26.40 5.34 15.38
CA VAL A 150 27.07 4.19 16.02
C VAL A 150 28.46 4.60 16.55
N VAL A 151 29.22 5.40 15.79
CA VAL A 151 30.52 5.93 16.21
C VAL A 151 30.37 6.83 17.43
N GLU A 152 29.48 7.83 17.38
CA GLU A 152 29.20 8.76 18.49
C GLU A 152 28.84 8.01 19.78
N MET A 153 27.97 7.00 19.70
CA MET A 153 27.57 6.20 20.87
C MET A 153 28.71 5.33 21.42
N THR A 154 29.56 4.80 20.53
CA THR A 154 30.71 3.97 20.91
C THR A 154 31.80 4.80 21.60
N GLU A 155 32.06 6.00 21.06
CA GLU A 155 33.07 6.93 21.57
C GLU A 155 32.56 7.78 22.75
N HIS A 156 31.30 7.63 23.12
CA HIS A 156 30.61 8.44 24.13
C HIS A 156 30.61 9.95 23.82
N ASP A 157 30.72 10.30 22.53
CA ASP A 157 30.76 11.67 22.01
C ASP A 157 29.36 12.11 21.55
N TYR A 158 28.41 12.08 22.48
CA TYR A 158 27.03 12.45 22.19
C TYR A 158 26.88 13.98 22.19
N HIS A 159 26.28 14.49 21.11
CA HIS A 159 25.89 15.88 21.00
C HIS A 159 24.42 16.05 20.63
N PRO A 160 23.75 17.13 21.09
CA PRO A 160 22.44 17.50 20.58
C PRO A 160 22.52 17.76 19.08
N LYS A 161 21.66 17.08 18.32
CA LYS A 161 21.52 17.26 16.87
C LYS A 161 20.13 17.73 16.48
N ASP A 162 20.03 18.29 15.27
CA ASP A 162 18.74 18.60 14.65
C ASP A 162 17.87 17.33 14.58
N PRO A 163 16.56 17.39 14.85
CA PRO A 163 15.67 16.23 14.78
C PRO A 163 15.69 15.47 13.45
N LEU A 164 16.03 16.11 12.33
CA LEU A 164 16.17 15.47 11.03
C LEU A 164 17.55 14.85 10.79
N ASN A 165 18.56 15.21 11.59
CA ASN A 165 19.88 14.60 11.46
C ASN A 165 19.83 13.12 11.86
N PRO A 166 20.17 12.18 10.97
CA PRO A 166 20.07 10.76 11.23
C PRO A 166 20.79 10.26 12.50
N PRO A 167 20.23 9.27 13.24
CA PRO A 167 18.86 8.82 13.15
C PRO A 167 17.84 9.93 13.45
N VAL A 168 16.83 10.07 12.57
CA VAL A 168 15.70 11.00 12.74
C VAL A 168 14.99 10.75 14.05
N ASN A 169 14.69 11.83 14.77
CA ASN A 169 13.86 11.79 15.96
C ASN A 169 12.42 12.21 15.65
N PHE A 170 11.55 11.22 15.41
CA PHE A 170 10.14 11.42 15.09
C PHE A 170 9.33 12.14 16.18
N HIS A 171 9.80 12.20 17.43
CA HIS A 171 9.13 12.94 18.50
C HIS A 171 9.36 14.45 18.42
N ARG A 172 10.34 14.89 17.62
CA ARG A 172 10.80 16.28 17.55
C ARG A 172 10.64 16.89 16.15
N ILE A 173 9.96 16.21 15.23
CA ILE A 173 9.63 16.72 13.90
C ILE A 173 8.13 17.01 13.79
N ASP A 174 7.76 17.92 12.89
CA ASP A 174 6.36 18.20 12.59
C ASP A 174 5.70 17.07 11.77
N ASN A 175 4.37 17.16 11.65
CA ASN A 175 3.58 16.15 10.97
C ASN A 175 3.86 16.07 9.46
N ARG A 176 4.29 17.16 8.81
CA ARG A 176 4.60 17.15 7.36
C ARG A 176 5.88 16.38 7.10
N LYS A 177 6.91 16.62 7.92
CA LYS A 177 8.18 15.87 7.87
C LYS A 177 7.97 14.39 8.20
N PHE A 178 7.18 14.09 9.24
CA PHE A 178 6.79 12.71 9.57
C PHE A 178 6.18 12.01 8.35
N VAL A 179 5.14 12.62 7.76
CA VAL A 179 4.43 12.04 6.61
C VAL A 179 5.34 11.95 5.38
N ALA A 180 6.27 12.89 5.17
CA ALA A 180 7.24 12.83 4.08
C ALA A 180 8.09 11.56 4.09
N ILE A 181 8.49 11.11 5.27
CA ILE A 181 9.29 9.89 5.40
C ILE A 181 8.47 8.65 5.03
N CYS A 182 7.19 8.58 5.43
CA CYS A 182 6.28 7.50 5.03
C CYS A 182 5.92 7.55 3.54
N ALA A 183 5.85 8.76 2.97
CA ALA A 183 5.60 9.03 1.56
C ALA A 183 6.72 8.54 0.64
N GLN A 184 7.83 8.03 1.18
CA GLN A 184 8.80 7.36 0.33
C GLN A 184 8.21 6.14 -0.39
N CYS A 185 7.25 5.46 0.25
CA CYS A 185 6.63 4.23 -0.24
C CYS A 185 5.09 4.29 -0.31
N HIS A 186 4.43 5.02 0.61
CA HIS A 186 2.95 5.07 0.73
C HIS A 186 2.29 6.22 -0.04
N MET A 187 3.06 6.79 -0.98
CA MET A 187 2.66 7.80 -1.96
C MET A 187 2.99 7.25 -3.34
N GLN A 188 2.47 7.87 -4.40
CA GLN A 188 2.95 7.60 -5.73
C GLN A 188 4.47 7.77 -5.81
N SER A 189 5.18 6.66 -5.98
CA SER A 189 6.58 6.65 -6.36
C SER A 189 6.75 5.56 -7.40
N ALA A 190 7.08 5.94 -8.64
CA ALA A 190 7.38 4.96 -9.68
C ALA A 190 8.85 5.01 -10.07
N ILE A 191 9.45 6.19 -10.23
CA ILE A 191 10.86 6.34 -10.59
C ILE A 191 11.38 7.63 -9.96
N ARG A 192 12.49 7.53 -9.23
CA ARG A 192 13.24 8.69 -8.72
C ARG A 192 14.46 8.88 -9.60
N ASN A 193 14.82 10.13 -9.85
CA ASN A 193 16.12 10.39 -10.46
C ASN A 193 17.19 9.97 -9.44
N PRO A 194 18.24 9.23 -9.88
CA PRO A 194 19.35 8.90 -9.00
C PRO A 194 19.95 10.17 -8.39
N GLY A 195 20.29 10.10 -7.11
CA GLY A 195 21.12 11.09 -6.43
C GLY A 195 22.54 11.12 -6.98
N THR A 196 23.39 11.99 -6.42
CA THR A 196 24.77 12.19 -6.87
C THR A 196 25.61 10.91 -6.87
N ASN A 197 25.33 9.97 -5.97
CA ASN A 197 26.02 8.67 -5.91
C ASN A 197 25.15 7.52 -6.44
N GLY A 198 24.11 7.84 -7.21
CA GLY A 198 23.20 6.88 -7.81
C GLY A 198 22.06 6.46 -6.89
N GLU A 199 21.86 7.10 -5.74
CA GLU A 199 20.87 6.71 -4.75
C GLU A 199 19.43 6.86 -5.27
N LEU A 200 18.61 5.83 -5.09
CA LEU A 200 17.22 5.86 -5.56
C LEU A 200 16.21 6.00 -4.43
N ASN A 201 16.42 5.40 -3.27
CA ASN A 201 15.48 5.50 -2.14
C ASN A 201 16.14 5.86 -0.80
N TYR A 202 17.42 6.25 -0.82
CA TYR A 202 18.21 6.47 0.37
C TYR A 202 19.38 7.39 0.06
N ALA A 203 19.34 8.67 0.43
CA ALA A 203 20.48 9.57 0.22
C ALA A 203 21.41 9.62 1.46
N SER A 204 22.73 9.63 1.22
CA SER A 204 23.73 9.77 2.28
C SER A 204 24.05 11.24 2.63
N ALA A 205 23.44 12.20 1.93
CA ALA A 205 23.60 13.63 2.13
C ALA A 205 22.26 14.35 1.88
N GLY A 206 22.03 15.47 2.58
CA GLY A 206 20.77 16.22 2.52
C GLY A 206 19.62 15.52 3.25
N GLU A 207 18.37 15.80 2.87
CA GLU A 207 17.22 15.04 3.36
C GLU A 207 17.24 13.63 2.76
N PHE A 208 17.55 12.61 3.57
CA PHE A 208 17.78 11.23 3.10
C PHE A 208 16.57 10.62 2.36
N TYR A 209 15.36 11.10 2.66
CA TYR A 209 14.12 10.66 2.02
C TYR A 209 13.87 11.31 0.65
N GLY A 210 14.75 12.25 0.24
CA GLY A 210 14.80 12.92 -1.05
C GLY A 210 13.64 13.90 -1.29
N ASP A 211 13.82 14.75 -2.30
CA ASP A 211 12.73 15.59 -2.80
C ASP A 211 11.64 14.72 -3.43
N ARG A 212 10.39 14.98 -3.02
CA ARG A 212 9.21 14.33 -3.59
C ARG A 212 9.07 14.75 -5.05
N LEU A 213 9.60 13.97 -5.97
CA LEU A 213 9.24 14.11 -7.38
C LEU A 213 7.79 13.65 -7.52
N GLN A 214 6.84 14.60 -7.43
CA GLN A 214 5.52 14.39 -8.01
C GLN A 214 5.73 14.36 -9.52
N GLN A 215 6.07 13.18 -10.06
CA GLN A 215 6.09 13.00 -11.49
C GLN A 215 4.64 12.88 -11.95
N PRO A 216 4.11 13.84 -12.72
CA PRO A 216 2.91 13.61 -13.47
C PRO A 216 3.27 12.63 -14.59
N PHE A 217 3.34 11.34 -14.28
CA PHE A 217 3.30 10.36 -15.36
C PHE A 217 1.97 10.59 -16.07
N GLY A 218 2.04 11.03 -17.34
CA GLY A 218 0.86 11.18 -18.21
C GLY A 218 0.08 9.86 -18.36
N GLU A 219 0.67 8.74 -17.93
CA GLU A 219 0.10 7.41 -17.81
C GLU A 219 -0.67 7.13 -16.51
N PHE A 220 -0.99 8.13 -15.71
CA PHE A 220 -2.04 7.91 -14.74
C PHE A 220 -3.36 7.65 -15.42
N SER A 221 -3.59 6.35 -15.62
CA SER A 221 -4.83 5.87 -16.17
C SER A 221 -5.94 6.35 -15.24
N ARG A 222 -7.10 6.62 -15.83
CA ARG A 222 -8.35 6.84 -15.09
C ARG A 222 -8.62 5.75 -14.03
N LYS A 223 -7.92 4.61 -14.05
CA LYS A 223 -7.99 3.53 -13.04
C LYS A 223 -7.45 3.93 -11.66
N GLY A 224 -6.58 4.95 -11.55
CA GLY A 224 -6.04 5.41 -10.26
C GLY A 224 -7.04 6.24 -9.43
N PHE A 225 -8.13 6.68 -10.06
CA PHE A 225 -9.10 7.61 -9.50
C PHE A 225 -10.53 7.09 -9.67
N TYR A 226 -11.39 7.45 -8.73
CA TYR A 226 -12.82 7.43 -8.90
C TYR A 226 -13.27 8.64 -9.71
N LYS A 227 -14.44 8.57 -10.36
CA LYS A 227 -14.99 9.69 -11.15
C LYS A 227 -15.37 10.90 -10.30
N ASP A 228 -15.51 10.70 -8.99
CA ASP A 228 -15.71 11.75 -8.00
C ASP A 228 -14.42 12.42 -7.50
N GLY A 229 -13.25 11.99 -8.01
CA GLY A 229 -11.94 12.58 -7.70
C GLY A 229 -11.23 11.97 -6.49
N ARG A 230 -11.86 11.01 -5.80
CA ARG A 230 -11.19 10.22 -4.75
C ARG A 230 -10.18 9.24 -5.35
N PHE A 231 -9.17 8.88 -4.57
CA PHE A 231 -8.17 7.92 -5.02
C PHE A 231 -8.66 6.48 -4.90
N ARG A 232 -8.28 5.65 -5.87
CA ARG A 232 -8.71 4.25 -5.97
C ARG A 232 -7.60 3.26 -5.60
N GLN A 233 -6.32 3.64 -5.59
CA GLN A 233 -5.21 2.71 -5.35
C GLN A 233 -4.48 2.99 -4.04
N THR A 234 -4.00 1.95 -3.35
CA THR A 234 -3.28 2.08 -2.07
C THR A 234 -1.98 2.88 -2.14
N THR A 235 -1.44 3.10 -3.33
CA THR A 235 -0.30 3.99 -3.54
C THR A 235 -0.62 5.46 -3.28
N PHE A 236 -1.89 5.84 -3.08
CA PHE A 236 -2.30 7.22 -2.82
C PHE A 236 -2.75 7.48 -1.36
N MET A 237 -2.29 6.65 -0.40
CA MET A 237 -2.71 6.77 0.99
C MET A 237 -2.26 8.11 1.60
N VAL A 238 -1.03 8.54 1.31
CA VAL A 238 -0.51 9.82 1.80
C VAL A 238 -1.27 10.98 1.16
N GLU A 239 -1.49 10.97 -0.16
CA GLU A 239 -2.21 12.02 -0.86
C GLU A 239 -3.66 12.14 -0.37
N ALA A 240 -4.31 11.01 -0.05
CA ALA A 240 -5.62 11.00 0.58
C ALA A 240 -5.58 11.61 1.99
N LEU A 241 -4.59 11.24 2.82
CA LEU A 241 -4.42 11.80 4.16
C LEU A 241 -4.15 13.32 4.12
N GLU A 242 -3.28 13.78 3.22
CA GLU A 242 -2.94 15.20 3.05
C GLU A 242 -4.13 16.05 2.58
N ARG A 243 -5.16 15.43 1.98
CA ARG A 243 -6.44 16.09 1.65
C ARG A 243 -7.36 16.27 2.86
N SER A 244 -7.16 15.50 3.93
CA SER A 244 -8.06 15.51 5.08
C SER A 244 -7.92 16.72 6.00
N GLN A 245 -9.01 17.14 6.64
CA GLN A 245 -8.95 18.12 7.74
C GLN A 245 -8.09 17.61 8.91
N CYS A 246 -8.06 16.30 9.17
CA CYS A 246 -7.22 15.72 10.23
C CYS A 246 -5.74 16.10 10.02
N PHE A 247 -5.24 16.02 8.79
CA PHE A 247 -3.88 16.43 8.48
C PHE A 247 -3.73 17.96 8.40
N ARG A 248 -4.64 18.62 7.66
CA ARG A 248 -4.54 20.05 7.34
C ARG A 248 -4.70 20.97 8.55
N LYS A 249 -5.52 20.57 9.51
CA LYS A 249 -5.85 21.36 10.71
C LYS A 249 -5.53 20.63 12.01
N GLY A 250 -5.72 19.32 12.06
CA GLY A 250 -5.52 18.52 13.28
C GLY A 250 -4.06 18.14 13.54
N GLY A 251 -3.15 18.33 12.58
CA GLY A 251 -1.73 18.00 12.75
C GLY A 251 -1.43 16.51 12.88
N VAL A 252 -2.36 15.62 12.48
CA VAL A 252 -2.14 14.17 12.56
C VAL A 252 -1.03 13.74 11.60
N ASN A 253 -0.35 12.66 11.96
CA ASN A 253 0.61 11.96 11.12
C ASN A 253 0.37 10.44 11.18
N CYS A 254 1.14 9.64 10.44
CA CYS A 254 0.91 8.19 10.40
C CYS A 254 1.08 7.55 11.78
N GLY A 255 2.03 8.02 12.60
CA GLY A 255 2.27 7.56 13.97
C GLY A 255 1.17 7.94 14.98
N THR A 256 0.25 8.84 14.62
CA THR A 256 -0.96 9.08 15.41
C THR A 256 -1.82 7.81 15.50
N CYS A 257 -1.87 7.01 14.43
CA CYS A 257 -2.75 5.84 14.32
C CYS A 257 -1.99 4.51 14.18
N HIS A 258 -0.78 4.52 13.62
CA HIS A 258 0.04 3.35 13.35
C HIS A 258 1.20 3.19 14.32
N ASP A 259 1.59 1.94 14.53
CA ASP A 259 2.81 1.56 15.24
C ASP A 259 3.75 0.82 14.28
N PRO A 260 4.81 1.49 13.77
CA PRO A 260 5.75 0.89 12.83
C PRO A 260 6.70 -0.14 13.50
N HIS A 261 6.77 -0.17 14.84
CA HIS A 261 7.71 -1.00 15.58
C HIS A 261 7.03 -2.11 16.40
N SER A 262 5.77 -2.42 16.08
CA SER A 262 4.99 -3.43 16.82
C SER A 262 5.68 -4.80 16.81
N HIS A 263 5.92 -5.35 18.01
CA HIS A 263 6.55 -6.65 18.20
C HIS A 263 5.68 -7.84 17.75
N ASP A 264 4.37 -7.63 17.60
CA ASP A 264 3.42 -8.66 17.14
C ASP A 264 2.75 -8.26 15.82
N SER A 265 3.58 -8.08 14.80
CA SER A 265 3.11 -7.74 13.46
C SER A 265 2.24 -8.83 12.80
N ALA A 266 2.31 -10.07 13.30
CA ALA A 266 1.54 -11.21 12.82
C ALA A 266 0.06 -11.12 13.24
N SER A 267 -0.22 -10.73 14.50
CA SER A 267 -1.59 -10.51 14.96
C SER A 267 -2.15 -9.14 14.57
N ASN A 268 -1.29 -8.16 14.25
CA ASN A 268 -1.66 -6.81 13.86
C ASN A 268 -1.33 -6.53 12.37
N PRO A 269 -2.11 -7.08 11.42
CA PRO A 269 -1.77 -6.97 10.01
C PRO A 269 -1.84 -5.54 9.48
N THR A 270 -2.62 -4.67 10.13
CA THR A 270 -2.75 -3.24 9.80
C THR A 270 -1.74 -2.34 10.50
N SER A 271 -0.89 -2.90 11.39
CA SER A 271 0.09 -2.14 12.18
C SER A 271 -0.55 -0.94 12.89
N THR A 272 -1.78 -1.08 13.37
CA THR A 272 -2.50 0.00 14.07
C THR A 272 -2.14 0.00 15.54
N ARG A 273 -1.85 1.17 16.11
CA ARG A 273 -1.55 1.36 17.53
C ARG A 273 -2.69 0.88 18.44
N PHE A 274 -3.93 1.08 17.99
CA PHE A 274 -5.14 0.79 18.75
C PHE A 274 -5.83 -0.49 18.28
N HIS A 275 -5.07 -1.55 17.98
CA HIS A 275 -5.60 -2.79 17.38
C HIS A 275 -6.84 -3.34 18.11
N ASN A 276 -6.80 -3.38 19.45
CA ASN A 276 -7.89 -3.93 20.27
C ASN A 276 -9.04 -2.93 20.51
N GLN A 277 -8.81 -1.64 20.26
CA GLN A 277 -9.78 -0.56 20.50
C GLN A 277 -9.68 0.49 19.38
N PRO A 278 -10.01 0.13 18.12
CA PRO A 278 -9.67 0.92 16.95
C PRO A 278 -10.21 2.35 16.98
N ASP A 279 -11.40 2.58 17.55
CA ASP A 279 -12.00 3.92 17.61
C ASP A 279 -11.21 4.92 18.47
N LEU A 280 -10.26 4.47 19.31
CA LEU A 280 -9.35 5.38 20.03
C LEU A 280 -8.48 6.21 19.09
N MET A 281 -8.25 5.74 17.85
CA MET A 281 -7.54 6.52 16.83
C MET A 281 -8.31 7.78 16.42
N CYS A 282 -9.63 7.80 16.60
CA CYS A 282 -10.50 8.92 16.27
C CYS A 282 -10.92 9.68 17.54
N THR A 283 -11.40 8.95 18.55
CA THR A 283 -11.94 9.51 19.79
C THR A 283 -10.86 10.03 20.75
N GLY A 284 -9.58 9.88 20.42
CA GLY A 284 -8.49 10.62 21.05
C GLY A 284 -8.67 12.14 20.91
N CYS A 285 -9.19 12.61 19.77
CA CYS A 285 -9.50 14.01 19.51
C CYS A 285 -11.01 14.29 19.44
N HIS A 286 -11.82 13.30 19.04
CA HIS A 286 -13.27 13.40 18.98
C HIS A 286 -13.93 12.73 20.18
N ASP A 287 -13.60 13.21 21.38
CA ASP A 287 -14.01 12.61 22.64
C ASP A 287 -15.52 12.62 22.89
N GLN A 288 -16.24 13.56 22.27
CA GLN A 288 -17.70 13.66 22.34
C GLN A 288 -18.43 12.41 21.82
N PHE A 289 -17.76 11.55 21.05
CA PHE A 289 -18.32 10.30 20.52
C PHE A 289 -17.89 9.05 21.29
N ARG A 290 -17.24 9.18 22.46
CA ARG A 290 -16.93 8.04 23.33
C ARG A 290 -18.17 7.48 24.02
N ASP A 291 -19.20 8.30 24.22
CA ASP A 291 -20.48 7.88 24.80
C ASP A 291 -21.28 7.02 23.81
N ALA A 292 -21.79 5.88 24.29
CA ALA A 292 -22.53 4.91 23.50
C ALA A 292 -23.80 5.53 22.86
N ALA A 293 -24.49 6.42 23.56
CA ALA A 293 -25.67 7.08 23.03
C ALA A 293 -25.29 8.15 22.00
N ALA A 294 -24.19 8.88 22.20
CA ALA A 294 -23.66 9.85 21.23
C ALA A 294 -23.24 9.19 19.92
N ILE A 295 -22.48 8.09 19.97
CA ILE A 295 -22.09 7.37 18.74
C ILE A 295 -23.29 6.71 18.06
N SER A 296 -24.26 6.19 18.82
CA SER A 296 -25.48 5.64 18.23
C SER A 296 -26.31 6.71 17.53
N ARG A 297 -26.42 7.91 18.12
CA ARG A 297 -27.08 9.06 17.46
C ARG A 297 -26.32 9.55 16.24
N HIS A 298 -24.99 9.55 16.27
CA HIS A 298 -24.17 10.02 15.16
C HIS A 298 -24.17 9.06 13.97
N SER A 299 -23.97 7.77 14.26
CA SER A 299 -23.91 6.72 13.24
C SER A 299 -25.29 6.23 12.80
N HIS A 300 -26.33 6.45 13.62
CA HIS A 300 -27.66 5.86 13.48
C HIS A 300 -27.68 4.32 13.52
N HIS A 301 -26.68 3.73 14.20
CA HIS A 301 -26.57 2.29 14.43
C HIS A 301 -26.48 1.99 15.93
N GLN A 302 -26.63 0.71 16.31
CA GLN A 302 -26.41 0.27 17.68
C GLN A 302 -24.95 0.49 18.07
N ALA A 303 -24.67 1.02 19.26
CA ALA A 303 -23.34 1.44 19.71
C ALA A 303 -22.23 0.40 19.43
N GLU A 304 -22.49 -0.87 19.72
CA GLU A 304 -21.50 -1.95 19.61
C GLU A 304 -21.39 -2.56 18.20
N SER A 305 -22.20 -2.12 17.25
CA SER A 305 -22.19 -2.67 15.89
C SER A 305 -20.95 -2.23 15.08
N GLU A 306 -20.56 -3.02 14.07
CA GLU A 306 -19.48 -2.63 13.13
C GLU A 306 -19.77 -1.28 12.47
N ALA A 307 -21.05 -0.98 12.21
CA ALA A 307 -21.47 0.26 11.55
C ALA A 307 -21.30 1.51 12.43
N SER A 308 -21.18 1.36 13.75
CA SER A 308 -20.87 2.46 14.68
C SER A 308 -19.37 2.76 14.78
N ARG A 309 -18.50 1.92 14.20
CA ARG A 309 -17.05 2.18 14.19
C ARG A 309 -16.75 3.36 13.28
N CYS A 310 -15.89 4.28 13.73
CA CYS A 310 -15.60 5.51 12.98
C CYS A 310 -15.08 5.19 11.56
N ALA A 311 -14.14 4.25 11.49
CA ALA A 311 -13.50 3.82 10.25
C ALA A 311 -14.46 3.12 9.27
N SER A 312 -15.63 2.66 9.69
CA SER A 312 -16.61 2.02 8.80
C SER A 312 -17.15 3.00 7.75
N CYS A 313 -17.42 4.24 8.16
CA CYS A 313 -17.95 5.29 7.28
C CYS A 313 -16.89 6.29 6.82
N HIS A 314 -15.97 6.68 7.72
CA HIS A 314 -14.96 7.71 7.45
C HIS A 314 -13.69 7.19 6.78
N MET A 315 -13.47 5.87 6.80
CA MET A 315 -12.35 5.23 6.13
C MET A 315 -12.85 4.00 5.36
N PRO A 316 -13.79 4.15 4.41
CA PRO A 316 -14.41 2.99 3.77
C PRO A 316 -13.38 2.16 2.99
N ARG A 317 -13.65 0.85 2.84
CA ARG A 317 -12.76 -0.06 2.10
C ARG A 317 -12.92 0.14 0.59
N ILE A 318 -12.33 1.21 0.06
CA ILE A 318 -12.46 1.63 -1.34
C ILE A 318 -11.11 1.79 -2.08
N MET A 319 -9.98 1.49 -1.43
CA MET A 319 -8.69 1.51 -2.13
C MET A 319 -8.31 0.10 -2.59
N ASP A 320 -8.23 -0.13 -3.89
CA ASP A 320 -7.86 -1.42 -4.49
C ASP A 320 -6.45 -1.84 -4.03
N ALA A 321 -6.37 -3.01 -3.39
CA ALA A 321 -5.19 -3.65 -2.83
C ALA A 321 -5.08 -5.09 -3.37
N LEU A 322 -4.87 -5.21 -4.68
CA LEU A 322 -4.88 -6.47 -5.45
C LEU A 322 -6.21 -7.24 -5.36
N LEU A 323 -6.39 -8.08 -4.35
CA LEU A 323 -7.56 -8.97 -4.20
C LEU A 323 -8.50 -8.55 -3.07
N PHE A 324 -8.21 -7.45 -2.39
CA PHE A 324 -9.09 -6.85 -1.40
C PHE A 324 -9.08 -5.34 -1.54
N ARG A 325 -9.94 -4.65 -0.80
CA ARG A 325 -9.93 -3.19 -0.70
C ARG A 325 -9.46 -2.75 0.69
N ALA A 326 -8.46 -1.89 0.71
CA ALA A 326 -7.95 -1.22 1.90
C ALA A 326 -8.81 0.01 2.25
N ARG A 327 -8.64 0.48 3.49
CA ARG A 327 -9.30 1.65 4.07
C ARG A 327 -8.81 2.94 3.37
N TYR A 328 -9.73 3.83 3.03
CA TYR A 328 -9.43 5.17 2.49
C TYR A 328 -8.93 6.12 3.58
N HIS A 329 -8.03 7.04 3.23
CA HIS A 329 -7.33 7.90 4.20
C HIS A 329 -7.67 9.39 4.10
N GLN A 330 -8.61 9.79 3.25
CA GLN A 330 -9.24 11.11 3.38
C GLN A 330 -10.38 10.98 4.40
N ILE A 331 -10.02 11.04 5.69
CA ILE A 331 -10.86 10.59 6.82
C ILE A 331 -12.12 11.47 7.02
N ASP A 332 -12.07 12.72 6.58
CA ASP A 332 -13.20 13.65 6.59
C ASP A 332 -14.13 13.49 5.38
N ASP A 333 -13.90 12.51 4.51
CA ASP A 333 -14.86 12.10 3.47
C ASP A 333 -16.08 11.45 4.13
N ILE A 334 -17.25 12.06 3.94
CA ILE A 334 -18.53 11.55 4.44
C ILE A 334 -19.34 10.95 3.30
N PRO A 335 -20.20 9.94 3.56
CA PRO A 335 -21.04 9.33 2.53
C PRO A 335 -21.82 10.37 1.71
N ASN A 336 -21.54 10.44 0.41
CA ASN A 336 -22.17 11.38 -0.50
C ASN A 336 -23.07 10.63 -1.50
N ALA A 337 -24.38 10.66 -1.27
CA ALA A 337 -25.34 9.99 -2.13
C ALA A 337 -25.45 10.62 -3.53
N GLU A 338 -25.26 11.94 -3.65
CA GLU A 338 -25.34 12.66 -4.92
C GLU A 338 -24.26 12.16 -5.90
N MET A 339 -23.02 12.02 -5.42
CA MET A 339 -21.91 11.55 -6.24
C MET A 339 -22.10 10.09 -6.68
N THR A 340 -22.64 9.25 -5.80
CA THR A 340 -22.97 7.85 -6.12
C THR A 340 -24.14 7.75 -7.09
N LYS A 341 -25.18 8.61 -7.01
CA LYS A 341 -26.23 8.68 -8.04
C LYS A 341 -25.67 9.07 -9.40
N ARG A 342 -24.74 10.04 -9.41
CA ARG A 342 -24.14 10.58 -10.65
C ARG A 342 -23.22 9.58 -11.35
N PHE A 343 -22.39 8.86 -10.60
CA PHE A 343 -21.33 8.02 -11.16
C PHE A 343 -21.52 6.51 -10.93
N GLY A 344 -22.45 6.11 -10.08
CA GLY A 344 -22.68 4.72 -9.68
C GLY A 344 -21.75 4.24 -8.56
N GLN A 345 -22.13 3.16 -7.87
CA GLN A 345 -21.38 2.59 -6.74
C GLN A 345 -19.98 2.08 -7.12
N GLU A 346 -19.76 1.73 -8.39
CA GLU A 346 -18.45 1.28 -8.87
C GLU A 346 -17.45 2.43 -9.03
N GLU A 347 -17.90 3.60 -9.45
CA GLU A 347 -17.06 4.75 -9.80
C GLU A 347 -17.16 5.92 -8.81
N SER A 348 -18.06 5.80 -7.82
CA SER A 348 -18.18 6.66 -6.64
C SER A 348 -18.78 5.87 -5.48
N PRO A 349 -17.99 4.97 -4.84
CA PRO A 349 -18.50 4.09 -3.79
C PRO A 349 -18.96 4.85 -2.56
N ASN A 350 -20.18 4.58 -2.12
CA ASN A 350 -20.74 5.05 -0.87
C ASN A 350 -20.49 4.03 0.25
N ALA A 351 -20.07 4.49 1.43
CA ALA A 351 -19.78 3.62 2.57
C ALA A 351 -21.02 2.85 3.05
N CYS A 352 -22.22 3.46 3.00
CA CYS A 352 -23.46 2.80 3.41
C CYS A 352 -23.76 1.59 2.52
N LEU A 353 -23.57 1.74 1.21
CA LEU A 353 -23.84 0.70 0.21
C LEU A 353 -22.79 -0.42 0.21
N LEU A 354 -21.70 -0.30 0.98
CA LEU A 354 -20.79 -1.42 1.22
C LEU A 354 -21.41 -2.47 2.16
N CYS A 355 -22.29 -2.05 3.08
CA CYS A 355 -23.01 -2.95 3.99
C CYS A 355 -24.45 -3.21 3.52
N HIS A 356 -25.09 -2.20 2.93
CA HIS A 356 -26.47 -2.25 2.44
C HIS A 356 -26.51 -2.49 0.93
N ALA A 357 -25.99 -3.64 0.49
CA ALA A 357 -25.81 -3.95 -0.93
C ALA A 357 -27.14 -4.10 -1.72
N ASP A 358 -28.26 -4.26 -1.02
CA ASP A 358 -29.61 -4.34 -1.60
C ASP A 358 -30.30 -2.97 -1.73
N LYS A 359 -29.64 -1.89 -1.31
CA LYS A 359 -30.17 -0.53 -1.35
C LYS A 359 -29.57 0.29 -2.48
N THR A 360 -30.21 1.42 -2.78
CA THR A 360 -29.80 2.33 -3.86
C THR A 360 -29.23 3.62 -3.29
N ALA A 361 -28.62 4.44 -4.15
CA ALA A 361 -28.12 5.75 -3.75
C ALA A 361 -29.25 6.71 -3.35
N GLU A 362 -30.45 6.57 -3.93
CA GLU A 362 -31.66 7.29 -3.52
C GLU A 362 -32.07 6.93 -2.09
N TRP A 363 -31.94 5.65 -1.70
CA TRP A 363 -32.18 5.24 -0.32
C TRP A 363 -31.18 5.91 0.62
N VAL A 364 -29.89 5.98 0.26
CA VAL A 364 -28.88 6.67 1.07
C VAL A 364 -29.21 8.15 1.21
N GLU A 365 -29.58 8.83 0.12
CA GLU A 365 -29.98 10.22 0.15
C GLU A 365 -31.16 10.45 1.10
N LEU A 366 -32.18 9.60 1.02
CA LEU A 366 -33.34 9.66 1.91
C LEU A 366 -32.91 9.51 3.37
N GLN A 367 -32.09 8.50 3.71
CA GLN A 367 -31.60 8.31 5.09
C GLN A 367 -30.83 9.55 5.57
N LEU A 368 -29.82 10.00 4.81
CA LEU A 368 -29.01 11.16 5.19
C LEU A 368 -29.83 12.45 5.35
N SER A 369 -30.88 12.63 4.53
CA SER A 369 -31.77 13.79 4.65
C SER A 369 -32.60 13.78 5.94
N THR A 370 -33.01 12.60 6.42
CA THR A 370 -33.76 12.47 7.68
C THR A 370 -32.91 12.74 8.93
N TRP A 371 -31.58 12.65 8.80
CA TRP A 371 -30.63 12.85 9.90
C TRP A 371 -30.20 14.31 10.05
N LYS A 372 -30.37 15.12 9.00
CA LYS A 372 -30.17 16.56 9.12
C LYS A 372 -31.21 17.10 10.11
N PRO A 373 -30.82 17.93 11.09
CA PRO A 373 -31.80 18.70 11.83
C PRO A 373 -32.66 19.41 10.79
N GLN A 374 -33.99 19.23 10.84
CA GLN A 374 -34.89 20.10 10.10
C GLN A 374 -34.48 21.53 10.48
N GLN A 375 -33.87 22.26 9.55
CA GLN A 375 -33.72 23.69 9.72
C GLN A 375 -35.13 24.19 9.91
N ALA A 376 -35.46 24.59 11.13
CA ALA A 376 -36.68 25.32 11.40
C ALA A 376 -36.67 26.47 10.39
N ALA A 377 -37.65 26.46 9.48
CA ALA A 377 -37.88 27.55 8.58
C ALA A 377 -38.08 28.79 9.45
N THR A 378 -37.05 29.62 9.56
CA THR A 378 -37.20 30.98 10.05
C THR A 378 -38.00 31.70 8.98
N GLN A 379 -39.30 31.87 9.27
CA GLN A 379 -40.19 32.78 8.56
C GLN A 379 -39.72 34.22 8.69
#